data_AF-A0A6I1JPK2-F1
#
_entry.id   AF-A0A6I1JPK2-F1
#
_cell.length_a   1.000
_cell.length_b   1.000
_cell.length_c   1.000
_cell.angle_alpha   90.00
_cell.angle_beta   90.00
_cell.angle_gamma   90.00
#
_symmetry.space_group_name_H-M   'P 1'
#
loop_
_entity.id
_entity.type
_entity.pdbx_description
1 polymer ?
#
loop_
_entity_poly.entity_id
_entity_poly.type
_entity_poly.pdbx_seq_one_letter_code
_entity_poly.pdbx_strand_id
1 'polypeptide(L)'
;DVASLLQDARITVPEELELQLLSRYAAARRADDPAFDMAAFARLYAIMGAQRATKILGIFARLDKRDGKPQYLAHLPRIWAYLQRCLAHPALAKVKRWVDDRVPPP
;
A
#
# COMPACT_ATOMS: atom_id res chain seq x y z
N ASP A 1 -6.91 -6.33 5.55
CA ASP A 1 -7.00 -6.09 7.01
C ASP A 1 -5.95 -5.08 7.45
N VAL A 2 -4.71 -5.49 7.78
CA VAL A 2 -3.68 -4.53 8.25
C VAL A 2 -3.33 -3.49 7.18
N ALA A 3 -2.89 -3.92 5.99
CA ALA A 3 -2.56 -2.98 4.91
C ALA A 3 -3.76 -2.11 4.47
N SER A 4 -4.99 -2.62 4.54
CA SER A 4 -6.17 -1.81 4.21
C SER A 4 -6.52 -0.77 5.26
N LEU A 5 -6.20 -1.03 6.53
CA LEU A 5 -6.39 -0.09 7.62
C LEU A 5 -5.32 1.00 7.58
N LEU A 6 -4.06 0.60 7.41
CA LEU A 6 -2.90 1.49 7.48
C LEU A 6 -2.67 2.29 6.21
N GLN A 7 -3.23 1.85 5.08
CA GLN A 7 -3.18 2.53 3.79
C GLN A 7 -4.61 2.67 3.22
N ASP A 8 -5.53 3.22 4.02
CA ASP A 8 -6.92 3.36 3.61
C ASP A 8 -7.03 4.26 2.36
N ALA A 9 -7.79 3.79 1.38
CA ALA A 9 -7.91 4.49 0.10
C ALA A 9 -8.62 5.85 0.18
N ARG A 10 -9.44 6.04 1.21
CA ARG A 10 -10.41 7.13 1.35
C ARG A 10 -9.93 8.22 2.30
N ILE A 11 -9.02 7.89 3.21
CA ILE A 11 -8.45 8.81 4.20
C ILE A 11 -6.93 8.75 4.11
N THR A 12 -6.28 9.91 4.15
CA THR A 12 -4.81 9.96 4.19
C THR A 12 -4.34 9.53 5.58
N VAL A 13 -3.64 8.39 5.65
CA VAL A 13 -2.98 7.92 6.87
C VAL A 13 -1.56 8.50 6.88
N PRO A 14 -1.19 9.31 7.90
CA PRO A 14 0.17 9.80 8.06
C PRO A 14 1.16 8.64 8.14
N GLU A 15 2.34 8.79 7.52
CA GLU A 15 3.36 7.74 7.48
C GLU A 15 3.80 7.31 8.88
N GLU A 16 3.95 8.27 9.77
CA GLU A 16 4.31 8.01 11.16
C GLU A 16 3.24 7.14 11.85
N LEU A 17 1.96 7.43 11.65
CA LEU A 17 0.86 6.65 12.22
C LEU A 17 0.82 5.23 11.63
N GLU A 18 1.03 5.10 10.31
CA GLU A 18 1.17 3.80 9.64
C GLU A 18 2.28 2.97 10.30
N LEU A 19 3.48 3.53 10.48
CA LEU A 19 4.62 2.85 11.08
C LEU A 19 4.39 2.50 12.55
N GLN A 20 3.79 3.40 13.33
CA GLN A 20 3.44 3.16 14.73
C GLN A 20 2.45 1.98 14.88
N LEU A 21 1.38 1.97 14.08
CA LEU A 21 0.38 0.91 14.13
C LEU A 21 0.90 -0.42 13.58
N LEU A 22 1.73 -0.39 12.52
CA LEU A 22 2.37 -1.59 11.99
C LEU A 22 3.31 -2.22 13.03
N SER A 23 4.12 -1.40 13.70
CA SER A 23 5.02 -1.82 14.78
C SER A 23 4.24 -2.39 15.96
N ARG A 24 3.15 -1.74 16.37
CA ARG A 24 2.25 -2.24 17.43
C ARG A 24 1.66 -3.60 17.06
N TYR A 25 1.21 -3.78 15.82
CA TYR A 25 0.69 -5.05 15.35
C TYR A 25 1.76 -6.15 15.39
N ALA A 26 2.95 -5.89 14.85
CA ALA A 26 4.04 -6.85 14.84
C ALA A 26 4.48 -7.25 16.26
N ALA A 27 4.57 -6.28 17.19
CA ALA A 27 4.89 -6.54 18.59
C ALA A 27 3.81 -7.42 19.27
N ALA A 28 2.53 -7.14 19.04
CA ALA A 28 1.44 -7.96 19.57
C ALA A 28 1.47 -9.40 19.01
N ARG A 29 1.74 -9.56 17.70
CA ARG A 29 1.91 -10.89 17.08
C ARG A 29 3.09 -11.66 17.67
N ARG A 30 4.21 -10.97 17.94
CA ARG A 30 5.41 -11.54 18.54
C ARG A 30 5.21 -11.93 20.01
N ALA A 31 4.41 -11.18 20.75
CA ALA A 31 4.06 -11.49 22.14
C ALA A 31 3.14 -12.72 22.24
N ASP A 32 2.24 -12.89 21.28
CA ASP A 32 1.35 -14.05 21.15
C ASP A 32 2.08 -15.30 20.63
N ASP A 33 2.98 -15.11 19.65
CA ASP A 33 3.77 -16.17 19.03
C ASP A 33 5.26 -15.78 18.96
N PRO A 34 6.11 -16.31 19.88
CA PRO A 34 7.56 -16.12 19.85
C PRO A 34 8.29 -16.76 18.66
N ALA A 35 7.60 -17.41 17.72
CA ALA A 35 8.16 -17.81 16.43
C ALA A 35 7.82 -16.82 15.30
N PHE A 36 6.96 -15.82 15.55
CA PHE A 36 6.55 -14.84 14.55
C PHE A 36 7.75 -14.06 13.98
N ASP A 37 7.96 -14.18 12.66
CA ASP A 37 9.04 -13.51 11.94
C ASP A 37 8.60 -12.10 11.48
N MET A 38 9.11 -11.08 12.16
CA MET A 38 8.82 -9.68 11.86
C MET A 38 9.34 -9.25 10.49
N ALA A 39 10.47 -9.78 10.03
CA ALA A 39 11.03 -9.42 8.73
C ALA A 39 10.23 -10.04 7.59
N ALA A 40 9.82 -11.30 7.73
CA ALA A 40 8.90 -11.93 6.78
C ALA A 40 7.54 -11.20 6.75
N PHE A 41 7.02 -10.78 7.90
CA PHE A 41 5.80 -9.99 7.98
C PHE A 41 5.94 -8.63 7.28
N ALA A 42 7.02 -7.88 7.53
CA ALA A 42 7.26 -6.60 6.86
C ALA A 42 7.32 -6.75 5.33
N ARG A 43 7.96 -7.83 4.84
CA ARG A 43 7.96 -8.19 3.42
C ARG A 43 6.56 -8.45 2.89
N LEU A 44 5.75 -9.25 3.60
CA LEU A 44 4.37 -9.54 3.23
C LEU A 44 3.49 -8.28 3.24
N TYR A 45 3.68 -7.41 4.22
CA TYR A 45 2.97 -6.13 4.31
C TYR A 45 3.25 -5.28 3.08
N ALA A 46 4.52 -5.11 2.69
CA ALA A 46 4.90 -4.35 1.50
C ALA A 46 4.29 -4.95 0.21
N ILE A 47 4.34 -6.28 0.06
CA ILE A 47 3.74 -6.98 -1.10
C ILE A 47 2.23 -6.75 -1.15
N MET A 48 1.53 -6.94 -0.03
CA MET A 48 0.08 -6.79 0.02
C MET A 48 -0.35 -5.34 -0.15
N GLY A 49 0.39 -4.37 0.40
CA GLY A 49 0.16 -2.95 0.18
C GLY A 49 0.30 -2.56 -1.29
N ALA A 50 1.40 -2.96 -1.94
CA ALA A 50 1.63 -2.71 -3.36
C ALA A 50 0.57 -3.36 -4.26
N GLN A 51 0.20 -4.62 -3.98
CA GLN A 51 -0.85 -5.33 -4.72
C GLN A 51 -2.18 -4.59 -4.64
N ARG A 52 -2.56 -4.15 -3.43
CA ARG A 52 -3.82 -3.43 -3.20
C ARG A 52 -3.83 -2.06 -3.84
N ALA A 53 -2.76 -1.28 -3.66
CA ALA A 53 -2.64 0.05 -4.23
C ALA A 53 -2.76 0.00 -5.76
N THR A 54 -2.05 -0.93 -6.40
CA THR A 54 -2.12 -1.14 -7.85
C THR A 54 -3.53 -1.48 -8.32
N LYS A 55 -4.22 -2.38 -7.60
CA LYS A 55 -5.62 -2.72 -7.90
C LYS A 55 -6.55 -1.51 -7.77
N ILE A 56 -6.38 -0.70 -6.73
CA ILE A 56 -7.24 0.47 -6.46
C ILE A 56 -7.03 1.56 -7.52
N LEU A 57 -5.77 1.83 -7.93
CA LEU A 57 -5.47 2.77 -9.02
C LEU A 57 -6.25 2.41 -10.30
N GLY A 58 -6.19 1.14 -10.70
CA GLY A 58 -6.94 0.64 -11.86
C GLY A 58 -8.46 0.71 -11.68
N ILE A 59 -8.98 0.43 -10.47
CA ILE A 59 -10.42 0.54 -10.19
C ILE A 59 -10.89 1.98 -10.30
N PHE A 60 -10.17 2.95 -9.72
CA PHE A 60 -10.57 4.36 -9.74
C PHE A 60 -10.49 4.95 -11.15
N ALA A 61 -9.43 4.65 -11.91
CA ALA A 61 -9.34 5.02 -13.31
C ALA A 61 -10.48 4.40 -14.15
N ARG A 62 -10.85 3.14 -13.87
CA ARG A 62 -11.98 2.49 -14.55
C ARG A 62 -13.33 3.09 -14.18
N LEU A 63 -13.55 3.45 -12.91
CA LEU A 63 -14.80 4.06 -12.44
C LEU A 63 -15.07 5.40 -13.13
N ASP A 64 -14.01 6.19 -13.35
CA ASP A 64 -14.10 7.40 -14.18
C ASP A 64 -14.47 7.04 -15.62
N LYS A 65 -13.61 6.27 -16.31
CA LYS A 65 -13.74 5.99 -17.75
C LYS A 65 -15.03 5.25 -18.14
N ARG A 66 -15.49 4.30 -17.32
CA ARG A 66 -16.62 3.42 -17.65
C ARG A 66 -17.92 3.90 -17.01
N ASP A 67 -17.87 4.31 -15.75
CA ASP A 67 -19.06 4.56 -14.93
C ASP A 67 -19.34 6.06 -14.73
N GLY A 68 -18.51 6.95 -15.31
CA GLY A 68 -18.70 8.40 -15.24
C GLY A 68 -18.53 8.98 -13.83
N LYS A 69 -17.62 8.42 -13.04
CA LYS A 69 -17.38 8.81 -11.64
C LYS A 69 -16.01 9.48 -11.43
N PRO A 70 -15.79 10.70 -11.95
CA PRO A 70 -14.49 11.39 -11.90
C PRO A 70 -14.04 11.75 -10.47
N GLN A 71 -14.95 11.81 -9.50
CA GLN A 71 -14.61 12.11 -8.11
C GLN A 71 -13.61 11.12 -7.49
N TYR A 72 -13.50 9.90 -8.03
CA TYR A 72 -12.50 8.92 -7.56
C TYR A 72 -11.07 9.26 -7.99
N LEU A 73 -10.89 10.07 -9.03
CA LEU A 73 -9.56 10.52 -9.47
C LEU A 73 -8.84 11.34 -8.39
N ALA A 74 -9.61 12.06 -7.55
CA ALA A 74 -9.08 12.83 -6.42
C ALA A 74 -8.33 11.96 -5.39
N HIS A 75 -8.49 10.63 -5.42
CA HIS A 75 -7.78 9.71 -4.53
C HIS A 75 -6.46 9.19 -5.13
N LEU A 76 -6.24 9.29 -6.44
CA LEU A 76 -5.06 8.70 -7.10
C LEU A 76 -3.72 9.15 -6.49
N PRO A 77 -3.50 10.45 -6.17
CA PRO A 77 -2.22 10.87 -5.57
C PRO A 77 -1.93 10.15 -4.24
N ARG A 78 -2.95 9.92 -3.41
CA ARG A 78 -2.82 9.18 -2.15
C ARG A 78 -2.45 7.72 -2.39
N ILE A 79 -3.17 7.05 -3.29
CA ILE A 79 -2.91 5.63 -3.56
C ILE A 79 -1.54 5.45 -4.20
N TRP A 80 -1.12 6.39 -5.05
CA TRP A 80 0.21 6.41 -5.63
C TRP A 80 1.30 6.56 -4.58
N ALA A 81 1.12 7.46 -3.61
CA ALA A 81 2.07 7.61 -2.50
C ALA A 81 2.21 6.30 -1.69
N TYR A 82 1.11 5.61 -1.39
CA TYR A 82 1.16 4.31 -0.72
C TYR A 82 1.87 3.24 -1.56
N LEU A 83 1.60 3.21 -2.87
CA LEU A 83 2.32 2.30 -3.77
C LEU A 83 3.83 2.57 -3.71
N GLN A 84 4.26 3.83 -3.78
CA GLN A 84 5.68 4.18 -3.71
C GLN A 84 6.33 3.78 -2.38
N ARG A 85 5.64 3.99 -1.24
CA ARG A 85 6.11 3.50 0.07
C ARG A 85 6.31 1.98 0.09
N CYS A 86 5.35 1.22 -0.43
CA CYS A 86 5.49 -0.24 -0.50
C CYS A 86 6.62 -0.67 -1.43
N LEU A 87 6.74 -0.04 -2.61
CA LEU A 87 7.78 -0.33 -3.60
C LEU A 87 9.19 0.00 -3.11
N ALA A 88 9.35 0.82 -2.06
CA ALA A 88 10.64 1.06 -1.42
C ALA A 88 11.21 -0.20 -0.72
N HIS A 89 10.40 -1.21 -0.42
CA HIS A 89 10.88 -2.44 0.19
C HIS A 89 11.75 -3.24 -0.82
N PRO A 90 12.97 -3.71 -0.44
CA PRO A 90 13.91 -4.36 -1.37
C PRO A 90 13.34 -5.56 -2.14
N ALA A 91 12.45 -6.34 -1.52
CA ALA A 91 11.78 -7.46 -2.18
C ALA A 91 10.96 -7.06 -3.42
N LEU A 92 10.56 -5.79 -3.53
CA LEU A 92 9.79 -5.26 -4.64
C LEU A 92 10.65 -4.47 -5.65
N ALA A 93 11.97 -4.46 -5.54
CA ALA A 93 12.86 -3.67 -6.39
C ALA A 93 12.65 -3.90 -7.90
N LYS A 94 12.35 -5.14 -8.33
CA LYS A 94 12.04 -5.44 -9.74
C LYS A 94 10.73 -4.78 -10.17
N VAL A 95 9.70 -4.84 -9.33
CA VAL A 95 8.39 -4.21 -9.59
C VAL A 95 8.53 -2.70 -9.57
N LYS A 96 9.30 -2.15 -8.62
CA LYS A 96 9.58 -0.72 -8.55
C LYS A 96 10.15 -0.19 -9.86
N ARG A 97 11.21 -0.80 -10.37
CA ARG A 97 11.80 -0.41 -11.66
C ARG A 97 10.79 -0.47 -12.79
N TRP A 98 10.01 -1.55 -12.88
CA TRP A 98 8.98 -1.67 -13.91
C TRP A 98 7.93 -0.55 -13.81
N VAL A 99 7.50 -0.19 -12.59
CA VAL A 99 6.55 0.91 -12.37
C VAL A 99 7.17 2.25 -12.79
N ASP A 100 8.39 2.53 -12.34
CA ASP A 100 9.11 3.77 -12.68
C ASP A 100 9.30 3.92 -14.21
N ASP A 101 9.54 2.82 -14.92
CA ASP A 101 9.76 2.82 -16.38
C ASP A 101 8.46 2.88 -17.21
N ARG A 102 7.33 2.40 -16.67
CA ARG A 102 6.12 2.09 -17.48
C ARG A 102 4.86 2.80 -17.05
N VAL A 103 4.79 3.34 -15.84
CA VAL A 103 3.55 3.91 -15.29
C VAL A 103 3.80 5.37 -14.92
N PRO A 104 3.16 6.34 -15.61
CA PRO A 104 3.31 7.74 -15.25
C PRO A 104 2.66 8.01 -13.89
N PRO A 105 3.25 8.91 -13.07
CA PRO A 105 2.59 9.38 -11.86
C PRO A 105 1.27 10.11 -12.21
N PRO A 106 0.23 9.99 -11.36
CA PRO A 106 -1.08 10.60 -11.58
C PRO A 106 -1.09 12.11 -11.39
#